data_AF-A0A2T2P034-F1
#
_entry.id   AF-A0A2T2P034-F1
#
_cell.length_a   1.000
_cell.length_b   1.000
_cell.length_c   1.000
_cell.angle_alpha   90.00
_cell.angle_beta   90.00
_cell.angle_gamma   90.00
#
_symmetry.space_group_name_H-M   'P 1'
#
loop_
_entity.id
_entity.type
_entity.pdbx_description
1 polymer ?
#
loop_
_entity_poly.entity_id
_entity_poly.type
_entity_poly.pdbx_seq_one_letter_code
_entity_poly.pdbx_strand_id
1 'polypeptide(L)'
;MADQPLATILPASHAVYEDLICKPELHEAIQSHILRQKVETLLILSVEDFNVPHKRRAYAILTFFANGYIWGNETEILLQLPCQLSSPLAQLGEDLGLRQLATYASTVL
;
A
#
# COMPACT_ATOMS: atom_id res chain seq x y z
N MET A 1 -14.68 15.57 -13.20
CA MET A 1 -13.67 14.55 -13.55
C MET A 1 -14.28 13.21 -13.18
N ALA A 2 -14.68 12.40 -14.17
CA ALA A 2 -15.51 11.22 -13.95
C ALA A 2 -14.81 10.22 -13.00
N ASP A 3 -15.55 9.77 -11.99
CA ASP A 3 -15.08 8.85 -10.97
C ASP A 3 -15.05 7.44 -11.57
N GLN A 4 -13.91 7.10 -12.17
CA GLN A 4 -13.70 5.78 -12.74
C GLN A 4 -13.52 4.80 -11.58
N PRO A 5 -14.30 3.71 -11.50
CA PRO A 5 -14.27 2.81 -10.36
C PRO A 5 -12.86 2.24 -10.18
N LEU A 6 -12.43 2.11 -8.93
CA LEU A 6 -11.17 1.47 -8.57
C LEU A 6 -11.07 0.11 -9.28
N ALA A 7 -9.89 -0.20 -9.81
CA ALA A 7 -9.66 -1.52 -10.37
C ALA A 7 -9.94 -2.58 -9.29
N THR A 8 -10.61 -3.67 -9.65
CA THR A 8 -10.94 -4.74 -8.70
C THR A 8 -9.72 -5.61 -8.39
N ILE A 9 -8.73 -5.66 -9.29
CA ILE A 9 -7.58 -6.56 -9.25
C ILE A 9 -6.35 -5.83 -9.84
N LEU A 10 -5.18 -5.94 -9.21
CA LEU A 10 -3.91 -5.48 -9.79
C LEU A 10 -3.45 -6.38 -10.96
N PRO A 11 -2.66 -5.88 -11.91
CA PRO A 11 -2.10 -6.71 -12.98
C PRO A 11 -1.37 -7.96 -12.43
N ALA A 12 -1.45 -9.09 -13.13
CA ALA A 12 -0.92 -10.38 -12.67
C ALA A 12 0.57 -10.36 -12.28
N SER A 13 1.35 -9.44 -12.85
CA SER A 13 2.77 -9.21 -12.53
C SER A 13 3.00 -8.74 -11.08
N HIS A 14 1.97 -8.25 -10.40
CA HIS A 14 2.03 -7.61 -9.07
C HIS A 14 1.15 -8.32 -8.03
N ALA A 15 0.69 -9.54 -8.36
CA ALA A 15 -0.17 -10.36 -7.50
C ALA A 15 0.44 -10.64 -6.11
N VAL A 16 1.77 -10.57 -5.96
CA VAL A 16 2.47 -10.73 -4.67
C VAL A 16 1.94 -9.74 -3.60
N TYR A 17 1.57 -8.53 -4.00
CA TYR A 17 1.02 -7.53 -3.07
C TYR A 17 -0.45 -7.78 -2.73
N GLU A 18 -1.25 -8.31 -3.66
CA GLU A 18 -2.62 -8.73 -3.35
C GLU A 18 -2.65 -10.00 -2.51
N ASP A 19 -1.74 -10.95 -2.75
CA ASP A 19 -1.55 -12.14 -1.93
C ASP A 19 -1.15 -11.78 -0.50
N LEU A 20 -0.43 -10.67 -0.30
CA LEU A 20 -0.13 -10.18 1.04
C LEU A 20 -1.34 -9.59 1.78
N ILE A 21 -2.35 -9.13 1.06
CA ILE A 21 -3.63 -8.65 1.64
C ILE A 21 -4.54 -9.84 1.93
N CYS A 22 -4.58 -10.81 1.01
CA CYS A 22 -5.48 -11.96 1.10
C CYS A 22 -4.95 -13.10 1.99
N LYS A 23 -3.62 -13.22 2.18
CA LYS A 23 -3.02 -14.38 2.86
C LYS A 23 -1.81 -14.03 3.75
N PRO A 24 -1.97 -14.06 5.08
CA PRO A 24 -3.18 -13.82 5.88
C PRO A 24 -3.87 -12.49 5.60
N GLU A 25 -5.16 -12.41 5.95
CA GLU A 25 -5.93 -11.16 5.96
C GLU A 25 -5.16 -10.08 6.73
N LEU A 26 -5.22 -8.82 6.25
CA LEU A 26 -4.48 -7.70 6.83
C LEU A 26 -4.69 -7.59 8.36
N HIS A 27 -5.91 -7.84 8.84
CA HIS A 27 -6.23 -7.78 10.27
C HIS A 27 -5.45 -8.84 11.08
N GLU A 28 -5.32 -10.06 10.55
CA GLU A 28 -4.57 -11.16 11.17
C GLU A 28 -3.07 -10.86 11.16
N ALA A 29 -2.57 -10.26 10.08
CA ALA A 29 -1.16 -9.87 9.95
C ALA A 29 -0.78 -8.74 10.95
N ILE A 30 -1.70 -7.81 11.20
CA ILE A 30 -1.54 -6.75 12.21
C ILE A 30 -1.61 -7.36 13.62
N GLN A 31 -2.65 -8.14 13.93
CA GLN A 31 -2.83 -8.78 15.24
C GLN A 31 -1.70 -9.73 15.61
N SER A 32 -1.11 -10.41 14.64
CA SER A 32 0.01 -11.34 14.86
C SER A 32 1.36 -10.64 14.89
N HIS A 33 1.43 -9.31 14.68
CA HIS A 33 2.66 -8.52 14.52
C HIS A 33 3.60 -9.00 13.40
N ILE A 34 3.13 -9.83 12.48
CA ILE A 34 3.90 -10.38 11.35
C ILE A 34 4.00 -9.37 10.20
N LEU A 35 3.12 -8.35 10.19
CA LEU A 35 3.07 -7.34 9.12
C LEU A 35 4.43 -6.68 8.86
N ARG A 36 5.19 -6.34 9.91
CA ARG A 36 6.49 -5.67 9.77
C ARG A 36 7.52 -6.55 9.04
N GLN A 37 7.65 -7.81 9.46
CA GLN A 37 8.57 -8.77 8.84
C GLN A 37 8.20 -9.04 7.38
N LYS A 38 6.90 -9.18 7.09
CA LYS A 38 6.41 -9.33 5.72
C LYS A 38 6.77 -8.14 4.84
N VAL A 39 6.54 -6.92 5.33
CA VAL A 39 6.88 -5.69 4.58
C VAL A 39 8.39 -5.58 4.33
N GLU A 40 9.23 -5.99 5.26
CA GLU A 40 10.69 -5.96 5.08
C GLU A 40 11.17 -6.98 4.04
N THR A 41 10.50 -8.12 3.91
CA THR A 41 10.81 -9.13 2.89
C THR A 41 10.31 -8.78 1.48
N LEU A 42 9.57 -7.67 1.32
CA LEU A 42 9.07 -7.26 0.02
C LEU A 42 10.16 -6.73 -0.90
N LEU A 43 10.05 -7.06 -2.18
CA LEU A 43 10.79 -6.40 -3.25
C LEU A 43 10.14 -5.06 -3.57
N ILE A 44 10.91 -4.06 -3.98
CA ILE A 44 10.38 -2.74 -4.35
C ILE A 44 9.46 -2.87 -5.56
N LEU A 45 8.24 -2.32 -5.44
CA LEU A 45 7.25 -2.33 -6.50
C LEU A 45 7.60 -1.31 -7.60
N SER A 46 7.67 -1.76 -8.86
CA SER A 46 7.65 -0.86 -10.01
C SER A 46 6.20 -0.57 -10.41
N VAL A 47 5.82 0.71 -10.43
CA VAL A 47 4.45 1.19 -10.71
C VAL A 47 4.32 1.93 -12.05
N GLU A 48 5.39 1.95 -12.84
CA GLU A 48 5.49 2.74 -14.08
C GLU A 48 4.44 2.34 -15.12
N ASP A 49 4.17 1.04 -15.27
CA ASP A 49 3.26 0.48 -16.28
C ASP A 49 1.78 0.49 -15.87
N PHE A 50 1.42 1.08 -14.73
CA PHE A 50 0.05 1.03 -14.22
C PHE A 50 -0.87 2.07 -14.88
N ASN A 51 -2.05 1.64 -15.32
CA ASN A 51 -3.14 2.56 -15.66
C ASN A 51 -3.62 3.32 -14.42
N VAL A 52 -4.19 4.52 -14.59
CA VAL A 52 -4.73 5.36 -13.51
C VAL A 52 -5.56 4.60 -12.45
N PRO A 53 -6.52 3.73 -12.79
CA PRO A 53 -7.28 2.97 -11.78
C PRO A 53 -6.42 1.94 -11.01
N HIS A 54 -5.41 1.36 -11.64
CA HIS A 54 -4.44 0.47 -10.96
C HIS A 54 -3.51 1.27 -10.05
N LYS A 55 -3.04 2.44 -10.49
CA LYS A 55 -2.24 3.37 -9.66
C LYS A 55 -3.00 3.78 -8.40
N ARG A 56 -4.29 4.13 -8.53
CA ARG A 56 -5.15 4.47 -7.38
C ARG A 56 -5.31 3.30 -6.41
N ARG A 57 -5.56 2.09 -6.92
CA ARG A 57 -5.67 0.88 -6.08
C ARG A 57 -4.36 0.59 -5.34
N ALA A 58 -3.24 0.60 -6.06
CA ALA A 58 -1.92 0.41 -5.46
C ALA A 58 -1.62 1.45 -4.39
N TYR A 59 -1.98 2.72 -4.65
CA TYR A 59 -1.82 3.81 -3.69
C TYR A 59 -2.61 3.58 -2.41
N ALA A 60 -3.89 3.19 -2.51
CA ALA A 60 -4.71 2.85 -1.36
C ALA A 60 -4.09 1.70 -0.55
N ILE A 61 -3.74 0.60 -1.20
CA ILE A 61 -3.12 -0.58 -0.58
C ILE A 61 -1.83 -0.21 0.17
N LEU A 62 -0.91 0.48 -0.50
CA LEU A 62 0.37 0.86 0.10
C LEU A 62 0.18 1.84 1.26
N THR A 63 -0.82 2.71 1.18
CA THR A 63 -1.18 3.62 2.28
C THR A 63 -1.70 2.84 3.48
N PHE A 64 -2.54 1.83 3.29
CA PHE A 64 -2.98 0.95 4.38
C PHE A 64 -1.81 0.21 5.02
N PHE A 65 -0.90 -0.34 4.21
CA PHE A 65 0.31 -0.99 4.72
C PHE A 65 1.22 -0.02 5.47
N ALA A 66 1.41 1.20 4.97
CA ALA A 66 2.22 2.22 5.64
C ALA A 66 1.67 2.58 7.02
N ASN A 67 0.35 2.76 7.13
CA ASN A 67 -0.30 3.00 8.43
C ASN A 67 -0.19 1.78 9.35
N GLY A 68 -0.46 0.58 8.84
CA GLY A 68 -0.32 -0.66 9.61
C GLY A 68 1.12 -0.93 10.06
N TYR A 69 2.12 -0.53 9.27
CA TYR A 69 3.53 -0.72 9.62
C TYR A 69 3.95 0.21 10.77
N ILE A 70 3.58 1.49 10.67
CA ILE A 70 3.88 2.51 11.70
C ILE A 70 3.12 2.23 12.99
N TRP A 71 1.80 2.01 12.90
CA TRP A 71 0.89 1.97 14.05
C TRP A 71 0.44 0.57 14.47
N GLY A 72 0.72 -0.48 13.69
CA GLY A 72 0.22 -1.84 13.93
C GLY A 72 0.89 -2.61 15.07
N ASN A 73 1.68 -1.94 15.91
CA ASN A 73 2.12 -2.49 17.18
C ASN A 73 1.74 -1.51 18.30
N GLU A 74 1.00 -2.00 19.30
CA GLU A 74 0.55 -1.20 20.44
C GLU A 74 1.72 -0.70 21.31
N THR A 75 2.87 -1.35 21.25
CA THR A 75 4.02 -1.03 22.12
C THR A 75 5.06 -0.10 21.49
N GLU A 76 5.16 -0.05 20.16
CA GLU A 76 6.21 0.71 19.47
C GLU A 76 5.69 1.37 18.20
N ILE A 77 5.77 2.70 18.15
CA ILE A 77 5.47 3.48 16.94
C ILE A 77 6.76 3.67 16.15
N LEU A 78 6.76 3.28 14.88
CA LEU A 78 7.91 3.48 14.00
C LEU A 78 7.84 4.84 13.30
N LEU A 79 8.93 5.61 13.35
CA LEU A 79 8.99 6.94 12.72
C LEU A 79 9.49 6.91 11.27
N GLN A 80 9.94 5.76 10.79
CA GLN A 80 10.51 5.60 9.46
C GLN A 80 9.79 4.50 8.69
N LEU A 81 9.45 4.81 7.44
CA LEU A 81 8.93 3.84 6.49
C LEU A 81 10.08 3.19 5.72
N PRO A 82 10.02 1.87 5.51
CA PRO A 82 11.03 1.16 4.75
C PRO A 82 10.92 1.53 3.25
N CYS A 83 12.05 1.50 2.53
CA CYS A 83 12.14 1.92 1.13
C CYS A 83 11.17 1.19 0.20
N GLN A 84 10.83 -0.05 0.56
CA GLN A 84 9.87 -0.93 -0.10
C GLN A 84 8.47 -0.31 -0.20
N LEU A 85 8.09 0.53 0.76
CA LEU A 85 6.81 1.24 0.78
C LEU A 85 6.97 2.70 0.37
N SER A 86 8.00 3.39 0.86
CA SER A 86 8.17 4.83 0.63
C SER A 86 8.45 5.17 -0.84
N SER A 87 9.28 4.37 -1.53
CA SER A 87 9.62 4.58 -2.94
C SER A 87 8.39 4.50 -3.86
N PRO A 88 7.60 3.40 -3.86
CA PRO A 88 6.41 3.33 -4.72
C PRO A 88 5.31 4.30 -4.29
N LEU A 89 5.15 4.61 -3.00
CA LEU A 89 4.20 5.65 -2.55
C LEU A 89 4.58 7.03 -3.09
N ALA A 90 5.87 7.35 -3.10
CA ALA A 90 6.34 8.63 -3.63
C ALA A 90 6.05 8.76 -5.12
N GLN A 91 6.40 7.73 -5.89
CA GLN A 91 6.17 7.68 -7.33
C GLN A 91 4.67 7.75 -7.68
N LEU A 92 3.82 6.98 -6.99
CA LEU A 92 2.38 7.03 -7.19
C LEU A 92 1.76 8.37 -6.79
N GLY A 93 2.26 8.99 -5.71
CA GLY A 93 1.83 10.31 -5.26
C GLY A 93 2.13 11.38 -6.31
N GLU A 94 3.34 11.37 -6.87
CA GLU A 94 3.72 12.28 -7.96
C GLU A 94 2.87 12.06 -9.22
N ASP A 95 2.69 10.81 -9.63
CA ASP A 95 1.89 10.45 -10.81
C ASP A 95 0.41 10.83 -10.70
N LEU A 96 -0.17 10.71 -9.49
CA LEU A 96 -1.57 11.01 -9.23
C LEU A 96 -1.79 12.46 -8.79
N GLY A 97 -0.72 13.23 -8.56
CA GLY A 97 -0.80 14.57 -7.96
C GLY A 97 -1.30 14.56 -6.52
N LEU A 98 -1.09 13.45 -5.79
CA LEU A 98 -1.52 13.25 -4.41
C LEU A 98 -0.32 13.36 -3.45
N ARG A 99 -0.57 13.91 -2.27
CA ARG A 99 0.45 13.97 -1.22
C ARG A 99 0.60 12.60 -0.57
N GLN A 100 1.85 12.17 -0.34
CA GLN A 100 2.30 10.91 0.27
C GLN A 100 1.90 10.76 1.76
N LEU A 101 0.64 10.98 2.08
CA LEU A 101 0.05 10.80 3.39
C LEU A 101 -1.22 9.97 3.23
N ALA A 102 -1.64 9.33 4.32
CA ALA A 102 -2.97 8.77 4.43
C ALA A 102 -3.99 9.90 4.29
N THR A 103 -4.45 10.10 3.06
CA THR A 103 -5.43 11.13 2.72
C THR A 103 -6.81 10.49 2.68
N TYR A 104 -7.86 11.27 2.89
CA TYR A 104 -9.23 10.79 2.75
C TYR A 104 -9.48 10.06 1.42
N ALA A 105 -8.83 10.54 0.34
CA ALA A 105 -8.88 9.93 -0.99
C ALA A 105 -8.23 8.53 -1.10
N SER A 106 -7.44 8.11 -0.11
CA SER A 106 -6.82 6.79 -0.05
C SER A 106 -7.53 5.79 0.86
N THR A 107 -8.35 6.27 1.79
CA THR A 107 -8.95 5.42 2.84
C THR A 107 -10.46 5.26 2.71
N VAL A 108 -11.15 6.15 1.99
CA VAL A 108 -12.63 6.17 1.91
C VAL A 108 -13.17 6.20 0.47
N LEU A 109 -12.50 6.92 -0.43
CA LEU A 109 -12.85 7.02 -1.86
C LEU A 109 -12.19 5.90 -2.68
#